data_AF-A0AAP5Y8Z3-F1
#
_entry.id   AF-A0AAP5Y8Z3-F1
#
_cell.length_a   1.000
_cell.length_b   1.000
_cell.length_c   1.000
_cell.angle_alpha   90.00
_cell.angle_beta   90.00
_cell.angle_gamma   90.00
#
_symmetry.space_group_name_H-M   'P 1'
#
loop_
_entity.id
_entity.type
_entity.pdbx_description
1 polymer ?
#
loop_
_entity_poly.entity_id
_entity_poly.type
_entity_poly.pdbx_seq_one_letter_code
_entity_poly.pdbx_strand_id
1 'polypeptide(L)'
;MSNSIFVRTNSGVANVFGGKTVLPSEDLLLILGARGNLIVAETGEEADALFKQVSKKMKPEKNKCFMLESGGWIHADTVGGAFISPKSGALLMTVVNSDNLLAMFTPEEFSDLEGLRDAITEALLTYSEGNDLPKIAWSDFK
;
A
#
# COMPACT_ATOMS: atom_id res chain seq x y z
N MET A 1 11.45 -2.51 -24.23
CA MET A 1 11.72 -3.05 -22.88
C MET A 1 10.71 -4.15 -22.60
N SER A 2 11.08 -5.22 -21.92
CA SER A 2 10.13 -6.30 -21.61
C SER A 2 9.05 -5.79 -20.65
N ASN A 3 7.81 -5.68 -21.13
CA ASN A 3 6.65 -5.16 -20.40
C ASN A 3 5.93 -6.23 -19.57
N SER A 4 6.63 -7.29 -19.16
CA SER A 4 6.02 -8.40 -18.44
C SER A 4 6.84 -8.79 -17.23
N ILE A 5 6.17 -8.87 -16.08
CA ILE A 5 6.74 -9.36 -14.83
C ILE A 5 5.88 -10.54 -14.39
N PHE A 6 6.27 -11.75 -14.79
CA PHE A 6 5.55 -12.95 -14.38
C PHE A 6 6.03 -13.46 -13.02
N VAL A 7 5.07 -13.79 -12.16
CA VAL A 7 5.26 -14.38 -10.84
C VAL A 7 4.43 -15.66 -10.72
N ARG A 8 4.92 -16.63 -9.95
CA ARG A 8 4.21 -17.88 -9.69
C ARG A 8 3.27 -17.65 -8.51
N THR A 9 2.00 -18.02 -8.69
CA THR A 9 0.96 -17.98 -7.66
C THR A 9 0.47 -19.40 -7.38
N ASN A 10 -0.34 -19.60 -6.34
CA ASN A 10 -0.97 -20.89 -6.05
C ASN A 10 -1.91 -21.34 -7.18
N SER A 11 -2.50 -20.37 -7.89
CA SER A 11 -3.38 -20.61 -9.03
C SER A 11 -2.63 -20.70 -10.38
N GLY A 12 -1.31 -20.61 -10.40
CA GLY A 12 -0.49 -20.74 -11.61
C GLY A 12 0.50 -19.59 -11.80
N VAL A 13 0.21 -18.65 -12.71
CA VAL A 13 1.07 -17.51 -13.03
C VAL A 13 0.27 -16.23 -13.15
N ALA A 14 0.80 -15.13 -12.63
CA ALA A 14 0.24 -13.80 -12.78
C ALA A 14 1.26 -12.86 -13.45
N ASN A 15 0.80 -11.99 -14.34
CA ASN A 15 1.60 -10.85 -14.81
C ASN A 15 1.34 -9.66 -13.89
N VAL A 16 2.33 -9.29 -13.09
CA VAL A 16 2.24 -8.15 -12.17
C VAL A 16 2.73 -6.83 -12.78
N PHE A 17 2.96 -6.82 -14.10
CA PHE A 17 3.23 -5.57 -14.80
C PHE A 17 2.08 -4.57 -14.60
N GLY A 18 2.42 -3.35 -14.18
CA GLY A 18 1.44 -2.33 -13.83
C GLY A 18 0.99 -2.34 -12.36
N GLY A 19 1.48 -3.28 -11.54
CA GLY A 19 1.35 -3.21 -10.09
C GLY A 19 1.99 -1.94 -9.54
N LYS A 20 1.23 -1.19 -8.75
CA LYS A 20 1.66 0.08 -8.12
C LYS A 20 1.71 -0.02 -6.60
N THR A 21 0.82 -0.81 -6.03
CA THR A 21 0.66 -0.98 -4.58
C THR A 21 0.82 -2.45 -4.22
N VAL A 22 1.64 -2.73 -3.21
CA VAL A 22 1.94 -4.07 -2.70
C VAL A 22 1.74 -4.07 -1.19
N LEU A 23 0.80 -4.89 -0.73
CA LEU A 23 0.37 -4.95 0.66
C LEU A 23 0.61 -6.37 1.19
N PRO A 24 1.79 -6.63 1.78
CA PRO A 24 2.02 -7.86 2.54
C PRO A 24 1.42 -7.72 3.95
N SER A 25 0.83 -8.81 4.41
CA SER A 25 0.40 -9.07 5.78
C SER A 25 0.78 -10.51 6.15
N GLU A 26 0.53 -10.95 7.39
CA GLU A 26 0.95 -12.28 7.87
C GLU A 26 0.53 -13.42 6.94
N ASP A 27 -0.73 -13.42 6.49
CA ASP A 27 -1.32 -14.53 5.74
C ASP A 27 -1.81 -14.13 4.34
N LEU A 28 -1.54 -12.90 3.90
CA LEU A 28 -2.08 -12.35 2.66
C LEU A 28 -1.10 -11.39 1.99
N LEU A 29 -0.96 -11.53 0.68
CA LEU A 29 -0.35 -10.55 -0.21
C LEU A 29 -1.37 -10.03 -1.21
N LEU A 30 -1.54 -8.71 -1.25
CA LEU A 30 -2.29 -8.03 -2.30
C LEU A 30 -1.36 -7.21 -3.19
N ILE A 31 -1.59 -7.27 -4.50
CA ILE A 31 -0.97 -6.39 -5.49
C ILE A 31 -2.08 -5.70 -6.28
N LEU A 32 -2.05 -4.38 -6.26
CA LEU A 32 -3.04 -3.54 -6.93
C LEU A 32 -2.39 -2.71 -8.04
N GLY A 33 -3.15 -2.48 -9.10
CA GLY A 33 -2.81 -1.51 -10.14
C GLY A 33 -2.98 -0.06 -9.67
N ALA A 34 -2.68 0.89 -10.55
CA ALA A 34 -2.72 2.33 -10.22
C ALA A 34 -4.08 2.81 -9.70
N ARG A 35 -5.18 2.23 -10.19
CA ARG A 35 -6.56 2.57 -9.79
C ARG A 35 -7.13 1.61 -8.75
N GLY A 36 -6.28 0.86 -8.06
CA GLY A 36 -6.69 -0.10 -7.05
C GLY A 36 -7.38 -1.36 -7.57
N ASN A 37 -7.35 -1.60 -8.88
CA ASN A 37 -7.81 -2.86 -9.44
C ASN A 37 -6.90 -4.01 -8.96
N LEU A 38 -7.52 -5.12 -8.54
CA LEU A 38 -6.79 -6.29 -8.08
C LEU A 38 -6.00 -6.92 -9.24
N ILE A 39 -4.72 -7.18 -9.01
CA ILE A 39 -3.85 -7.94 -9.93
C ILE A 39 -3.56 -9.32 -9.33
N VAL A 40 -3.18 -9.35 -8.05
CA VAL A 40 -2.93 -10.59 -7.30
C VAL A 40 -3.51 -10.47 -5.91
N ALA A 41 -4.19 -11.53 -5.48
CA ALA A 41 -4.41 -11.85 -4.07
C ALA A 41 -3.87 -13.26 -3.85
N GLU A 42 -2.96 -13.40 -2.90
CA GLU A 42 -2.39 -14.70 -2.50
C GLU A 42 -2.51 -14.84 -1.00
N THR A 43 -3.02 -15.97 -0.53
CA THR A 43 -3.25 -16.24 0.89
C THR A 43 -2.48 -17.46 1.36
N GLY A 44 -2.13 -17.50 2.65
CA GLY A 44 -1.48 -18.65 3.28
C GLY A 44 0.04 -18.60 3.20
N GLU A 45 0.68 -19.77 3.37
CA GLU A 45 2.13 -19.91 3.49
C GLU A 45 2.90 -19.40 2.27
N GLU A 46 2.28 -19.38 1.09
CA GLU A 46 2.90 -18.91 -0.15
C GLU A 46 2.89 -17.38 -0.32
N ALA A 47 2.14 -16.64 0.50
CA ALA A 47 2.06 -15.18 0.43
C ALA A 47 3.43 -14.51 0.66
N ASP A 48 4.18 -14.95 1.67
CA ASP A 48 5.54 -14.44 1.95
C ASP A 48 6.54 -14.82 0.84
N ALA A 49 6.46 -16.06 0.34
CA ALA A 49 7.30 -16.50 -0.77
C ALA A 49 7.06 -15.67 -2.03
N LEU A 50 5.78 -15.36 -2.32
CA LEU A 50 5.40 -14.50 -3.41
C LEU A 50 5.86 -13.05 -3.18
N PHE A 51 5.71 -12.51 -1.97
CA PHE A 51 6.19 -11.17 -1.65
C PHE A 51 7.69 -11.03 -1.88
N LYS A 52 8.49 -12.01 -1.44
CA LYS A 52 9.94 -12.07 -1.71
C LYS A 52 10.25 -12.12 -3.21
N GLN A 53 9.44 -12.84 -3.99
CA GLN A 53 9.61 -12.89 -5.44
C GLN A 53 9.27 -11.54 -6.10
N VAL A 54 8.18 -10.91 -5.69
CA VAL A 54 7.71 -9.61 -6.18
C VAL A 54 8.72 -8.51 -5.85
N SER A 55 9.17 -8.42 -4.60
CA SER A 55 10.13 -7.41 -4.13
C SER A 55 11.51 -7.47 -4.81
N LYS A 56 11.86 -8.61 -5.44
CA LYS A 56 13.07 -8.73 -6.28
C LYS A 56 12.87 -8.17 -7.68
N LYS A 57 11.66 -8.27 -8.24
CA LYS A 57 11.37 -7.95 -9.65
C LYS A 57 10.67 -6.60 -9.82
N MET A 58 9.99 -6.13 -8.80
CA MET A 58 9.22 -4.88 -8.78
C MET A 58 9.76 -3.99 -7.67
N LYS A 59 9.88 -2.70 -7.97
CA LYS A 59 10.32 -1.68 -7.02
C LYS A 59 9.24 -0.61 -6.93
N PRO A 60 9.05 0.00 -5.74
CA PRO A 60 8.19 1.17 -5.61
C PRO A 60 8.67 2.28 -6.55
N GLU A 61 7.73 3.06 -7.07
CA GLU A 61 8.10 4.26 -7.80
C GLU A 61 8.77 5.25 -6.85
N LYS A 62 9.95 5.71 -7.24
CA LYS A 62 10.74 6.62 -6.44
C LYS A 62 9.92 7.86 -6.12
N ASN A 63 9.84 8.20 -4.83
CA ASN A 63 9.17 9.39 -4.32
C ASN A 63 7.66 9.50 -4.65
N LYS A 64 6.98 8.37 -4.91
CA LYS A 64 5.52 8.33 -5.14
C LYS A 64 4.77 7.33 -4.28
N CYS A 65 5.49 6.66 -3.37
CA CYS A 65 4.93 5.58 -2.57
C CYS A 65 5.14 5.84 -1.08
N PHE A 66 4.09 5.62 -0.29
CA PHE A 66 4.23 5.38 1.14
C PHE A 66 4.88 4.01 1.33
N MET A 67 6.02 3.97 2.01
CA MET A 67 6.70 2.71 2.34
C MET A 67 6.19 2.23 3.69
N LEU A 68 5.58 1.05 3.75
CA LEU A 68 5.06 0.47 4.99
C LEU A 68 6.17 -0.22 5.79
N GLU A 69 5.99 -0.35 7.11
CA GLU A 69 6.93 -1.07 7.98
C GLU A 69 7.05 -2.55 7.63
N SER A 70 6.01 -3.14 7.04
CA SER A 70 6.03 -4.51 6.50
C SER A 70 6.94 -4.67 5.26
N GLY A 71 7.52 -3.59 4.76
CA GLY A 71 8.28 -3.54 3.51
C GLY A 71 7.39 -3.42 2.26
N GLY A 72 6.07 -3.47 2.43
CA GLY A 72 5.11 -3.13 1.39
C GLY A 72 5.14 -1.65 1.02
N TRP A 73 4.36 -1.29 0.01
CA TRP A 73 4.26 0.10 -0.43
C TRP A 73 2.91 0.42 -1.05
N ILE A 74 2.46 1.66 -0.85
CA ILE A 74 1.21 2.18 -1.40
C ILE A 74 1.56 3.36 -2.32
N HIS A 75 1.22 3.26 -3.60
CA HIS A 75 1.37 4.40 -4.51
C HIS A 75 0.30 5.46 -4.22
N ALA A 76 0.68 6.73 -4.23
CA ALA A 76 -0.23 7.85 -3.93
C ALA A 76 -1.49 7.85 -4.81
N ASP A 77 -1.34 7.61 -6.11
CA ASP A 77 -2.49 7.48 -7.05
C ASP A 77 -3.49 6.37 -6.70
N THR A 78 -3.13 5.39 -5.86
CA THR A 78 -4.05 4.33 -5.41
C THR A 78 -4.92 4.79 -4.24
N VAL A 79 -4.58 5.91 -3.57
CA VAL A 79 -5.28 6.39 -2.38
C VAL A 79 -6.50 7.22 -2.78
N GLY A 80 -7.67 6.87 -2.24
CA GLY A 80 -8.92 7.62 -2.38
C GLY A 80 -9.17 8.59 -1.24
N GLY A 81 -8.72 8.25 -0.02
CA GLY A 81 -8.82 9.10 1.15
C GLY A 81 -8.11 8.49 2.36
N ALA A 82 -7.87 9.32 3.38
CA ALA A 82 -7.34 8.91 4.67
C ALA A 82 -8.14 9.60 5.78
N PHE A 83 -8.78 8.84 6.68
CA PHE A 83 -9.64 9.39 7.72
C PHE A 83 -9.73 8.48 8.94
N ILE A 84 -10.00 9.07 10.11
CA ILE A 84 -10.26 8.30 11.33
C ILE A 84 -11.72 7.82 11.31
N SER A 85 -11.90 6.52 11.44
CA SER A 85 -13.22 5.90 11.56
C SER A 85 -13.86 6.31 12.89
N PRO A 86 -15.03 6.95 12.90
CA PRO A 86 -15.73 7.30 14.14
C PRO A 86 -16.23 6.07 14.91
N LYS A 87 -16.28 4.91 14.25
CA LYS A 87 -16.78 3.66 14.83
C LYS A 87 -15.68 2.88 15.55
N SER A 88 -14.48 2.80 14.96
CA SER A 88 -13.38 1.99 15.48
C SER A 88 -12.24 2.81 16.07
N GLY A 89 -12.19 4.13 15.82
CA GLY A 89 -11.06 4.97 16.19
C GLY A 89 -9.80 4.74 15.34
N ALA A 90 -9.79 3.73 14.46
CA ALA A 90 -8.68 3.43 13.58
C ALA A 90 -8.58 4.43 12.42
N LEU A 91 -7.36 4.70 11.98
CA LEU A 91 -7.10 5.45 10.74
C LEU A 91 -7.24 4.50 9.55
N LEU A 92 -8.12 4.85 8.62
CA LEU A 92 -8.40 4.09 7.41
C LEU A 92 -7.86 4.84 6.20
N MET A 93 -7.15 4.13 5.33
CA MET A 93 -6.88 4.56 3.96
C MET A 93 -7.75 3.76 2.99
N THR A 94 -8.38 4.43 2.03
CA THR A 94 -9.24 3.79 1.02
C THR A 94 -8.62 3.81 -0.37
N VAL A 95 -9.13 2.97 -1.25
CA VAL A 95 -8.75 2.90 -2.66
C VAL A 95 -9.41 4.01 -3.48
N VAL A 96 -8.67 4.62 -4.39
CA VAL A 96 -9.18 5.66 -5.31
C VAL A 96 -10.44 5.21 -6.05
N ASN A 97 -11.44 6.08 -6.15
CA ASN A 97 -12.74 5.82 -6.79
C ASN A 97 -13.50 4.61 -6.21
N SER A 98 -13.26 4.23 -4.95
CA SER A 98 -14.05 3.23 -4.23
C SER A 98 -14.02 3.48 -2.72
N ASP A 99 -14.92 2.83 -1.98
CA ASP A 99 -14.88 2.81 -0.52
C ASP A 99 -14.13 1.57 0.03
N ASN A 100 -13.43 0.83 -0.84
CA ASN A 100 -12.67 -0.34 -0.41
C ASN A 100 -11.48 0.08 0.46
N LEU A 101 -11.33 -0.63 1.58
CA LEU A 101 -10.21 -0.45 2.49
C LEU A 101 -8.89 -0.84 1.81
N LEU A 102 -7.90 0.05 1.89
CA LEU A 102 -6.56 -0.15 1.38
C LEU A 102 -5.57 -0.48 2.50
N ALA A 103 -5.62 0.28 3.59
CA ALA A 103 -4.83 0.05 4.79
C ALA A 103 -5.60 0.53 6.03
N MET A 104 -5.34 -0.10 7.16
CA MET A 104 -5.89 0.27 8.46
C MET A 104 -4.75 0.34 9.46
N PHE A 105 -4.70 1.43 10.23
CA PHE A 105 -3.74 1.65 11.31
C PHE A 105 -4.53 1.76 12.61
N THR A 106 -4.18 0.94 13.59
CA THR A 106 -4.99 0.80 14.81
C THR A 106 -4.40 1.59 15.99
N PRO A 107 -5.21 1.96 16.99
CA PRO A 107 -4.73 2.66 18.19
C PRO A 107 -3.74 1.82 19.02
N GLU A 108 -3.75 0.50 18.88
CA GLU A 108 -2.80 -0.40 19.54
C GLU A 108 -1.39 -0.32 18.93
N GLU A 109 -1.31 -0.01 17.62
CA GLU A 109 -0.06 0.12 16.88
C GLU A 109 0.48 1.55 16.88
N PHE A 110 -0.42 2.55 16.90
CA PHE A 110 -0.11 3.96 16.78
C PHE A 110 -0.87 4.76 17.85
N SER A 111 -0.15 5.34 18.81
CA SER A 111 -0.77 6.18 19.84
C SER A 111 -1.20 7.57 19.36
N ASP A 112 -0.61 8.09 18.26
CA ASP A 112 -0.98 9.38 17.65
C ASP A 112 -1.56 9.20 16.23
N LEU A 113 -2.78 8.67 16.15
CA LEU A 113 -3.49 8.50 14.88
C LEU A 113 -3.92 9.82 14.22
N GLU A 114 -4.14 10.88 15.01
CA GLU A 114 -4.49 12.20 14.45
C GLU A 114 -3.27 12.83 13.76
N GLY A 115 -2.11 12.79 14.41
CA GLY A 115 -0.85 13.22 13.80
C GLY A 115 -0.51 12.39 12.57
N LEU A 116 -0.71 11.06 12.62
CA LEU A 116 -0.44 10.20 11.45
C LEU A 116 -1.38 10.52 10.29
N ARG A 117 -2.68 10.74 10.56
CA ARG A 117 -3.66 11.19 9.56
C ARG A 117 -3.18 12.49 8.90
N ASP A 118 -2.81 13.48 9.70
CA ASP A 118 -2.41 14.79 9.20
C ASP A 118 -1.13 14.71 8.35
N ALA A 119 -0.15 13.90 8.78
CA ALA A 119 1.06 13.65 7.99
C ALA A 119 0.77 12.98 6.64
N ILE A 120 -0.15 11.99 6.60
CA ILE A 120 -0.59 11.35 5.36
C ILE A 120 -1.31 12.35 4.45
N THR A 121 -2.22 13.15 5.02
CA THR A 121 -2.98 14.16 4.29
C THR A 121 -2.05 15.20 3.67
N GLU A 122 -1.14 15.79 4.44
CA GLU A 122 -0.17 16.77 3.94
C GLU A 122 0.75 16.17 2.86
N ALA A 123 1.17 14.91 3.02
CA ALA A 123 1.97 14.22 2.02
C ALA A 123 1.20 14.06 0.69
N LEU A 124 -0.07 13.65 0.74
CA LEU A 124 -0.92 13.52 -0.44
C LEU A 124 -1.20 14.86 -1.12
N LEU A 125 -1.43 15.93 -0.33
CA LEU A 125 -1.61 17.28 -0.86
C LEU A 125 -0.36 17.77 -1.56
N THR A 126 0.81 17.61 -0.92
CA THR A 126 2.12 17.93 -1.52
C THR A 126 2.31 17.20 -2.86
N TYR A 127 1.99 15.91 -2.92
CA TYR A 127 2.05 15.13 -4.16
C TYR A 127 1.08 15.64 -5.23
N SER A 128 -0.13 16.07 -4.85
CA SER A 128 -1.13 16.61 -5.78
C SER A 128 -0.70 17.92 -6.45
N GLU A 129 0.21 18.66 -5.81
CA GLU A 129 0.84 19.87 -6.35
C GLU A 129 1.97 19.56 -7.34
N GLY A 130 2.24 18.28 -7.62
CA GLY A 130 3.28 17.82 -8.53
C GLY A 130 4.65 17.64 -7.87
N ASN A 131 4.72 17.72 -6.54
CA ASN A 131 5.96 17.48 -5.79
C ASN A 131 6.15 15.99 -5.48
N ASP A 132 7.36 15.65 -5.06
CA ASP A 132 7.69 14.33 -4.52
C ASP A 132 6.87 14.04 -3.26
N LEU A 133 6.38 12.81 -3.11
CA LEU A 133 5.69 12.36 -1.91
C LEU A 133 6.65 12.38 -0.71
N PRO A 134 6.36 13.19 0.33
CA PRO A 134 7.20 13.26 1.52
C PRO A 134 7.31 11.90 2.23
N LYS A 135 8.48 11.64 2.81
CA LYS A 135 8.68 10.44 3.62
C LYS A 135 8.04 10.64 4.99
N ILE A 136 7.17 9.69 5.38
CA ILE A 136 6.61 9.61 6.73
C ILE A 136 7.50 8.71 7.59
N ALA A 137 7.89 9.19 8.76
CA ALA A 137 8.57 8.40 9.78
C ALA A 137 7.51 7.79 10.71
N TRP A 138 7.03 6.58 10.38
CA TRP A 138 5.94 5.90 11.11
C TRP A 138 6.20 5.77 12.61
N SER A 139 7.46 5.65 13.01
CA SER A 139 7.88 5.59 14.41
C SER A 139 7.49 6.81 15.25
N ASP A 140 7.29 7.96 14.61
CA ASP A 140 7.02 9.22 15.31
C ASP A 140 5.57 9.27 15.84
N PHE A 141 4.72 8.33 15.43
CA PHE A 141 3.29 8.24 15.77
C PHE A 141 2.94 7.02 16.63
N LYS A 142 3.95 6.24 17.05
CA LYS A 142 3.80 5.05 17.90
C LYS A 142 3.69 5.40 19.37
#